data_AF-A0A349KRH7-F1
#
_entry.id   AF-A0A349KRH7-F1
#
_cell.length_a   1.000
_cell.length_b   1.000
_cell.length_c   1.000
_cell.angle_alpha   90.00
_cell.angle_beta   90.00
_cell.angle_gamma   90.00
#
_symmetry.space_group_name_H-M   'P 1'
#
loop_
_entity.id
_entity.type
_entity.pdbx_description
1 polymer ?
#
loop_
_entity_poly.entity_id
_entity_poly.type
_entity_poly.pdbx_seq_one_letter_code
_entity_poly.pdbx_strand_id
1 'polypeptide(L)'
;GWHFLWKSIMNRQPESGRSKAYPETLQRTGNEHMMLDAVIYQGVYLVIMFTLAWSGYAIEAVLLWWVPKQIATTYIEYYLSWAPHHPSKEQGRYTDTRGFKSRLGNLLSMGMQYHIIHHLYPRIPLSLTPAAYRELKPILQSRGCNLGEL
;
A
#
# COMPACT_ATOMS: atom_id res chain seq x y z
N GLY A 1 7.88 -11.72 5.08
CA GLY A 1 7.08 -12.18 6.23
C GLY A 1 7.34 -11.31 7.43
N TRP A 2 8.21 -11.72 8.36
CA TRP A 2 8.47 -11.00 9.61
C TRP A 2 9.16 -9.63 9.43
N HIS A 3 10.21 -9.57 8.61
CA HIS A 3 10.94 -8.32 8.36
C HIS A 3 10.02 -7.19 7.84
N PHE A 4 9.07 -7.53 6.96
CA PHE A 4 8.07 -6.56 6.48
C PHE A 4 7.19 -6.05 7.62
N LEU A 5 6.63 -6.94 8.45
CA LEU A 5 5.73 -6.56 9.54
C LEU A 5 6.44 -5.64 10.53
N TRP A 6 7.67 -6.00 10.93
CA TRP A 6 8.48 -5.16 11.79
C TRP A 6 8.73 -3.78 11.17
N LYS A 7 9.12 -3.74 9.89
CA LYS A 7 9.36 -2.48 9.18
C LYS A 7 8.09 -1.63 9.02
N SER A 8 6.93 -2.25 8.78
CA SER A 8 5.62 -1.57 8.72
C SER A 8 5.27 -0.89 10.04
N ILE A 9 5.56 -1.54 11.18
CA ILE A 9 5.34 -0.96 12.52
C ILE A 9 6.33 0.19 12.79
N MET A 10 7.62 -0.03 12.50
CA MET A 10 8.65 1.00 12.69
C MET A 10 8.39 2.24 11.83
N ASN A 11 7.89 2.06 10.60
CA ASN A 11 7.54 3.14 9.68
C ASN A 11 6.36 4.02 10.13
N ARG A 12 5.67 3.68 11.23
CA ARG A 12 4.60 4.50 11.81
C ARG A 12 5.10 5.41 12.92
N GLN A 13 6.33 5.21 13.39
CA GLN A 13 6.91 6.05 14.43
C GLN A 13 7.27 7.42 13.84
N PRO A 14 7.14 8.51 14.63
CA PRO A 14 7.40 9.88 14.17
C PRO A 14 8.79 10.08 13.56
N GLU A 15 9.79 9.37 14.08
CA GLU A 15 11.19 9.47 13.64
C GLU A 15 11.54 8.56 12.46
N SER A 16 10.58 7.79 11.93
CA SER A 16 10.85 6.89 10.83
C SER A 16 11.16 7.66 9.53
N GLY A 17 11.98 7.07 8.66
CA GLY A 17 12.27 7.67 7.34
C GLY A 17 11.01 7.90 6.49
N ARG A 18 9.95 7.12 6.70
CA ARG A 18 8.65 7.31 6.03
C ARG A 18 7.96 8.61 6.44
N SER A 19 8.13 9.05 7.69
CA SER A 19 7.59 10.31 8.20
C SER A 19 8.14 11.53 7.44
N LYS A 20 9.41 11.46 7.01
CA LYS A 20 10.06 12.51 6.21
C LYS A 20 9.72 12.46 4.71
N ALA A 21 9.44 11.27 4.18
CA ALA A 21 9.23 11.06 2.76
C ALA A 21 8.02 11.84 2.18
N TYR A 22 6.95 12.02 2.96
CA TYR A 22 5.76 12.73 2.50
C TYR A 22 5.99 14.26 2.39
N PRO A 23 6.47 14.95 3.44
CA PRO A 23 6.87 16.35 3.34
C PRO A 23 7.89 16.62 2.23
N GLU A 24 8.93 15.78 2.11
CA GLU A 24 9.95 15.90 1.06
C GLU A 24 9.35 15.76 -0.35
N THR A 25 8.35 14.89 -0.51
CA THR A 25 7.64 14.73 -1.79
C THR A 25 6.77 15.94 -2.11
N LEU A 26 6.09 16.52 -1.12
CA LEU A 26 5.28 17.72 -1.32
C LEU A 26 6.15 18.92 -1.69
N GLN A 27 7.29 19.10 -1.02
CA GLN A 27 8.29 20.10 -1.38
C GLN A 27 8.80 19.90 -2.81
N ARG A 28 9.22 18.68 -3.16
CA ARG A 28 9.73 18.35 -4.50
C ARG A 28 8.70 18.59 -5.61
N THR A 29 7.41 18.47 -5.30
CA THR A 29 6.32 18.66 -6.29
C THR A 29 5.69 20.04 -6.23
N GLY A 30 6.14 20.94 -5.35
CA GLY A 30 5.58 22.28 -5.17
C GLY A 30 4.20 22.31 -4.50
N ASN A 31 3.80 21.24 -3.81
CA ASN A 31 2.48 21.07 -3.18
C ASN A 31 2.54 21.19 -1.64
N GLU A 32 3.44 22.02 -1.12
CA GLU A 32 3.67 22.18 0.33
C GLU A 32 2.40 22.58 1.10
N HIS A 33 1.48 23.31 0.45
CA HIS A 33 0.19 23.69 1.02
C HIS A 33 -0.66 22.49 1.49
N MET A 34 -0.50 21.31 0.86
CA MET A 34 -1.21 20.08 1.26
C MET A 34 -0.74 19.52 2.61
N MET A 35 0.40 20.00 3.14
CA MET A 35 0.81 19.66 4.51
C MET A 35 -0.23 20.10 5.53
N LEU A 36 -0.88 21.25 5.30
CA LEU A 36 -1.92 21.74 6.19
C LEU A 36 -3.12 20.79 6.21
N ASP A 37 -3.54 20.30 5.05
CA ASP A 37 -4.63 19.31 4.95
C ASP A 37 -4.31 18.05 5.74
N ALA A 38 -3.09 17.52 5.60
CA ALA A 38 -2.64 16.34 6.34
C ALA A 38 -2.67 16.57 7.87
N VAL A 39 -2.23 17.74 8.33
CA VAL A 39 -2.29 18.13 9.76
C VAL A 39 -3.72 18.26 10.24
N ILE A 40 -4.62 18.87 9.44
CA ILE A 40 -6.04 19.01 9.77
C ILE A 40 -6.71 17.63 9.87
N TYR A 41 -6.54 16.75 8.89
CA TYR A 41 -7.13 15.41 8.92
C TYR A 41 -6.67 14.61 10.14
N GLN A 42 -5.37 14.64 10.45
CA GLN A 42 -4.83 13.96 11.61
C GLN A 42 -5.32 14.59 12.92
N GLY A 43 -5.41 15.92 12.99
CA GLY A 43 -5.93 16.64 14.15
C GLY A 43 -7.40 16.31 14.42
N VAL A 44 -8.26 16.36 13.41
CA VAL A 44 -9.68 15.99 13.52
C VAL A 44 -9.84 14.54 13.98
N TYR A 45 -9.07 13.61 13.40
CA TYR A 45 -9.07 12.22 13.83
C TYR A 45 -8.71 12.09 15.32
N LEU A 46 -7.65 12.76 15.79
CA LEU A 46 -7.24 12.71 17.19
C LEU A 46 -8.28 13.34 18.13
N VAL A 47 -8.89 14.45 17.75
CA VAL A 47 -9.96 15.10 18.53
C VAL A 47 -11.17 14.18 18.68
N ILE A 48 -11.61 13.52 17.60
CA ILE A 48 -12.71 12.56 17.65
C ILE A 48 -12.35 11.39 18.57
N MET A 49 -11.16 10.79 18.39
CA MET A 49 -10.69 9.67 19.20
C MET A 49 -10.62 10.04 20.69
N PHE A 50 -10.08 11.21 21.01
CA PHE A 50 -9.98 11.71 22.39
C PHE A 50 -11.36 11.96 22.98
N THR A 51 -12.27 12.59 22.23
CA THR A 51 -13.64 12.88 22.69
C THR A 51 -14.41 11.59 22.98
N LEU A 52 -14.28 10.57 22.13
CA LEU A 52 -14.90 9.26 22.37
C LEU A 52 -14.31 8.59 23.62
N ALA A 53 -12.99 8.63 23.79
CA ALA A 53 -12.36 8.06 24.97
C ALA A 53 -12.79 8.77 26.26
N TRP A 54 -12.81 10.11 26.24
CA TRP A 54 -13.20 10.94 27.37
C TRP A 54 -14.67 10.76 27.76
N SER A 55 -15.55 10.51 26.78
CA SER A 55 -16.99 10.30 27.01
C SER A 55 -17.36 8.85 27.38
N GLY A 56 -16.37 7.97 27.60
CA GLY A 56 -16.59 6.59 28.06
C GLY A 56 -16.61 5.53 26.96
N TYR A 57 -16.41 5.92 25.69
CA TYR A 57 -16.40 5.03 24.52
C TYR A 57 -14.99 4.66 24.06
N ALA A 58 -14.04 4.55 25.00
CA ALA A 58 -12.64 4.32 24.69
C ALA A 58 -12.41 2.98 23.98
N ILE A 59 -13.12 1.92 24.40
CA ILE A 59 -12.98 0.59 23.83
C ILE A 59 -13.54 0.56 22.40
N GLU A 60 -14.69 1.19 22.17
CA GLU A 60 -15.33 1.32 20.87
C GLU A 60 -14.44 2.11 19.90
N ALA A 61 -13.86 3.23 20.35
CA ALA A 61 -12.91 4.00 19.56
C ALA A 61 -11.69 3.15 19.17
N VAL A 62 -11.14 2.37 20.11
CA VAL A 62 -10.01 1.49 19.83
C VAL A 62 -10.39 0.38 18.84
N LEU A 63 -11.48 -0.34 19.07
CA LEU A 63 -11.85 -1.52 18.29
C LEU A 63 -12.44 -1.20 16.92
N LEU A 64 -13.18 -0.09 16.78
CA LEU A 64 -13.85 0.27 15.54
C LEU A 64 -13.02 1.21 14.66
N TRP A 65 -12.11 2.00 15.25
CA TRP A 65 -11.35 3.00 14.50
C TRP A 65 -9.85 2.73 14.53
N TRP A 66 -9.25 2.70 15.73
CA TRP A 66 -7.79 2.65 15.83
C TRP A 66 -7.21 1.31 15.37
N VAL A 67 -7.68 0.17 15.90
CA VAL A 67 -7.21 -1.16 15.53
C VAL A 67 -7.44 -1.44 14.04
N PRO A 68 -8.65 -1.23 13.47
CA PRO A 68 -8.87 -1.44 12.04
C PRO A 68 -7.95 -0.58 11.17
N LYS A 69 -7.70 0.69 11.55
CA LYS A 69 -6.72 1.54 10.85
C LYS A 69 -5.32 0.93 10.85
N GLN A 70 -4.85 0.38 11.98
CA GLN A 70 -3.54 -0.25 12.06
C GLN A 70 -3.45 -1.50 11.17
N ILE A 71 -4.49 -2.34 11.18
CA ILE A 71 -4.55 -3.57 10.38
C ILE A 71 -4.60 -3.20 8.88
N ALA A 72 -5.49 -2.29 8.49
CA ALA A 72 -5.64 -1.83 7.11
C ALA A 72 -4.34 -1.22 6.57
N THR A 73 -3.63 -0.43 7.38
CA THR A 73 -2.33 0.14 7.00
C THR A 73 -1.33 -0.96 6.69
N THR A 74 -1.16 -1.96 7.57
CA THR A 74 -0.25 -3.09 7.33
C THR A 74 -0.64 -3.86 6.08
N TYR A 75 -1.93 -4.13 5.94
CA TYR A 75 -2.50 -4.92 4.86
C TYR A 75 -2.30 -4.27 3.49
N ILE A 76 -2.60 -2.97 3.37
CA ILE A 76 -2.40 -2.20 2.14
C ILE A 76 -0.91 -2.09 1.83
N GLU A 77 -0.06 -1.74 2.81
CA GLU A 77 1.39 -1.67 2.60
C GLU A 77 1.95 -3.01 2.12
N TYR A 78 1.41 -4.14 2.61
CA TYR A 78 1.84 -5.46 2.17
C TYR A 78 1.44 -5.73 0.73
N TYR A 79 0.14 -5.69 0.43
CA TYR A 79 -0.37 -6.15 -0.86
C TYR A 79 -0.15 -5.15 -2.00
N LEU A 80 -0.25 -3.85 -1.71
CA LEU A 80 -0.13 -2.80 -2.72
C LEU A 80 1.32 -2.37 -2.91
N SER A 81 2.07 -2.18 -1.82
CA SER A 81 3.40 -1.54 -1.90
C SER A 81 4.57 -2.52 -1.81
N TRP A 82 4.51 -3.53 -0.95
CA TRP A 82 5.67 -4.38 -0.69
C TRP A 82 5.70 -5.65 -1.54
N ALA A 83 4.65 -6.47 -1.51
CA ALA A 83 4.63 -7.77 -2.19
C ALA A 83 4.91 -7.68 -3.71
N PRO A 84 4.27 -6.78 -4.48
CA PRO A 84 4.49 -6.69 -5.92
C PRO A 84 5.81 -6.02 -6.30
N HIS A 85 6.44 -5.26 -5.39
CA HIS A 85 7.68 -4.53 -5.67
C HIS A 85 8.92 -5.19 -5.06
N HIS A 86 8.80 -5.98 -3.99
CA HIS A 86 9.94 -6.60 -3.33
C HIS A 86 10.66 -7.59 -4.27
N PRO A 87 12.00 -7.54 -4.43
CA PRO A 87 12.97 -6.81 -3.59
C PRO A 87 13.28 -5.35 -3.96
N SER A 88 12.61 -4.78 -4.98
CA SER A 88 12.72 -3.39 -5.42
C SER A 88 14.15 -3.00 -5.83
N LYS A 89 14.78 -3.88 -6.62
CA LYS A 89 16.18 -3.72 -7.06
C LYS A 89 16.33 -2.88 -8.33
N GLU A 90 15.27 -2.77 -9.11
CA GLU A 90 15.30 -2.15 -10.43
C GLU A 90 14.12 -1.18 -10.58
N GLN A 91 14.32 -0.14 -11.39
CA GLN A 91 13.27 0.77 -11.81
C GLN A 91 13.21 0.74 -13.32
N GLY A 92 12.04 0.44 -13.88
CA GLY A 92 11.85 0.32 -15.31
C GLY A 92 10.50 -0.28 -15.63
N ARG A 93 10.00 0.00 -16.84
CA ARG A 93 8.64 -0.34 -17.28
C ARG A 93 8.24 -1.81 -17.04
N TYR A 94 9.17 -2.74 -17.14
CA TYR A 94 8.93 -4.20 -17.03
C TYR A 94 9.60 -4.83 -15.81
N THR A 95 10.30 -4.05 -14.99
CA THR A 95 11.19 -4.54 -13.92
C THR A 95 10.90 -3.96 -12.55
N ASP A 96 10.11 -2.88 -12.48
CA ASP A 96 9.68 -2.23 -11.23
C ASP A 96 8.69 -3.06 -10.40
N THR A 97 8.05 -4.05 -11.02
CA THR A 97 7.04 -4.92 -10.43
C THR A 97 7.21 -6.37 -10.85
N ARG A 98 6.66 -7.26 -10.02
CA ARG A 98 6.58 -8.68 -10.30
C ARG A 98 5.20 -9.25 -10.02
N GLY A 99 4.91 -10.38 -10.66
CA GLY A 99 3.84 -11.27 -10.23
C GLY A 99 4.15 -11.92 -8.88
N PHE A 100 3.11 -12.19 -8.10
CA PHE A 100 3.21 -13.00 -6.90
C PHE A 100 1.91 -13.77 -6.65
N LYS A 101 2.02 -14.95 -6.05
CA LYS A 101 0.85 -15.72 -5.62
C LYS A 101 0.58 -15.48 -4.14
N SER A 102 -0.58 -14.96 -3.83
CA SER A 102 -1.06 -14.81 -2.46
C SER A 102 -1.58 -16.14 -1.94
N ARG A 103 -1.14 -16.53 -0.74
CA ARG A 103 -1.68 -17.69 -0.01
C ARG A 103 -3.15 -17.56 0.32
N LEU A 104 -3.66 -16.32 0.39
CA LEU A 104 -5.06 -16.01 0.66
C LEU A 104 -5.88 -15.82 -0.63
N GLY A 105 -5.27 -16.07 -1.80
CA GLY A 105 -5.90 -15.96 -3.11
C GLY A 105 -6.06 -14.52 -3.61
N ASN A 106 -6.73 -14.39 -4.77
CA ASN A 106 -6.86 -13.11 -5.45
C ASN A 106 -7.84 -12.16 -4.75
N LEU A 107 -8.91 -12.71 -4.16
CA LEU A 107 -9.94 -11.92 -3.49
C LEU A 107 -9.37 -11.20 -2.26
N LEU A 108 -8.68 -11.93 -1.38
CA LEU A 108 -8.07 -11.37 -0.17
C LEU A 108 -6.75 -10.65 -0.41
N SER A 109 -6.26 -10.62 -1.65
CA SER A 109 -5.21 -9.68 -2.06
C SER A 109 -5.79 -8.50 -2.85
N MET A 110 -7.13 -8.39 -2.94
CA MET A 110 -7.84 -7.37 -3.72
C MET A 110 -7.30 -7.25 -5.16
N GLY A 111 -7.00 -8.36 -5.83
CA GLY A 111 -6.48 -8.35 -7.20
C GLY A 111 -4.98 -8.02 -7.34
N MET A 112 -4.25 -7.79 -6.24
CA MET A 112 -2.86 -7.35 -6.29
C MET A 112 -1.88 -8.41 -6.81
N GLN A 113 -2.25 -9.69 -6.89
CA GLN A 113 -1.38 -10.70 -7.53
C GLN A 113 -0.98 -10.28 -8.95
N TYR A 114 -1.90 -9.63 -9.67
CA TYR A 114 -1.70 -9.17 -11.05
C TYR A 114 -1.32 -7.69 -11.13
N HIS A 115 -0.75 -7.12 -10.07
CA HIS A 115 -0.40 -5.70 -10.00
C HIS A 115 0.60 -5.27 -11.09
N ILE A 116 1.38 -6.21 -11.63
CA ILE A 116 2.23 -5.96 -12.82
C ILE A 116 1.43 -5.43 -14.03
N ILE A 117 0.18 -5.87 -14.22
CA ILE A 117 -0.69 -5.35 -15.27
C ILE A 117 -1.10 -3.92 -14.98
N HIS A 118 -1.33 -3.56 -13.71
CA HIS A 118 -1.66 -2.20 -13.34
C HIS A 118 -0.50 -1.23 -13.62
N HIS A 119 0.76 -1.63 -13.37
CA HIS A 119 1.92 -0.80 -13.71
C HIS A 119 2.10 -0.62 -15.22
N LEU A 120 1.85 -1.66 -15.99
CA LEU A 120 1.98 -1.60 -17.45
C LEU A 120 0.81 -0.89 -18.15
N TYR A 121 -0.40 -1.09 -17.64
CA TYR A 121 -1.67 -0.67 -18.24
C TYR A 121 -2.64 -0.20 -17.16
N PRO A 122 -2.38 0.96 -16.51
CA PRO A 122 -3.16 1.44 -15.36
C PRO A 122 -4.63 1.74 -15.67
N ARG A 123 -4.99 1.85 -16.96
CA ARG A 123 -6.36 2.05 -17.42
C ARG A 123 -7.20 0.77 -17.41
N ILE A 124 -6.59 -0.42 -17.30
CA ILE A 124 -7.33 -1.67 -17.18
C ILE A 124 -7.90 -1.75 -15.76
N PRO A 125 -9.23 -1.89 -15.58
CA PRO A 125 -9.84 -2.04 -14.27
C PRO A 125 -9.27 -3.23 -13.51
N LEU A 126 -9.17 -3.09 -12.19
CA LEU A 126 -8.56 -4.10 -11.32
C LEU A 126 -9.22 -5.48 -11.42
N SER A 127 -10.54 -5.53 -11.65
CA SER A 127 -11.28 -6.77 -11.85
C SER A 127 -10.88 -7.53 -13.12
N LEU A 128 -10.33 -6.83 -14.12
CA LEU A 128 -9.95 -7.39 -15.41
C LEU A 128 -8.44 -7.69 -15.50
N THR A 129 -7.63 -7.28 -14.53
CA THR A 129 -6.19 -7.58 -14.52
C THR A 129 -5.88 -9.08 -14.53
N PRO A 130 -6.66 -10.00 -13.91
CA PRO A 130 -6.40 -11.43 -14.05
C PRO A 130 -6.59 -11.94 -15.48
N ALA A 131 -7.61 -11.43 -16.18
CA ALA A 131 -7.87 -11.79 -17.56
C ALA A 131 -6.80 -11.23 -18.49
N ALA A 132 -6.50 -9.94 -18.37
CA ALA A 132 -5.43 -9.30 -19.12
C ALA A 132 -4.07 -9.98 -18.89
N TYR A 133 -3.78 -10.41 -17.66
CA TYR A 133 -2.56 -11.16 -17.37
C TYR A 133 -2.46 -12.46 -18.17
N ARG A 134 -3.55 -13.25 -18.24
CA ARG A 134 -3.55 -14.52 -18.98
C ARG A 134 -3.27 -14.29 -20.47
N GLU A 135 -3.93 -13.30 -21.07
CA GLU A 135 -3.73 -12.96 -22.50
C GLU A 135 -2.33 -12.41 -22.78
N LEU A 136 -1.82 -11.56 -21.88
CA LEU A 136 -0.51 -10.92 -22.05
C LEU A 136 0.66 -11.78 -21.57
N LYS A 137 0.41 -12.93 -20.92
CA LYS A 137 1.47 -13.77 -20.33
C LYS A 137 2.62 -14.07 -21.30
N PRO A 138 2.39 -14.45 -22.57
CA PRO A 138 3.48 -14.68 -23.52
C PRO A 138 4.34 -13.43 -23.79
N ILE A 139 3.72 -12.25 -23.82
CA ILE A 139 4.42 -10.98 -24.02
C ILE A 139 5.21 -10.59 -22.77
N LEU A 140 4.64 -10.79 -21.58
CA LEU A 140 5.36 -10.51 -20.33
C LEU A 140 6.61 -11.40 -20.21
N GLN A 141 6.51 -12.66 -20.60
CA GLN A 141 7.65 -13.59 -20.65
C GLN A 141 8.72 -13.12 -21.66
N SER A 142 8.32 -12.75 -22.88
CA SER A 142 9.28 -12.28 -23.90
C SER A 142 9.95 -10.96 -23.53
N ARG A 143 9.29 -10.13 -22.71
CA ARG A 143 9.84 -8.88 -22.15
C ARG A 143 10.70 -9.09 -20.90
N GLY A 144 10.83 -10.33 -20.41
CA GLY A 144 11.64 -10.65 -19.24
C GLY A 144 11.01 -10.22 -17.91
N CYS A 145 9.69 -9.99 -17.86
CA CYS A 145 9.01 -9.66 -16.61
C CYS A 145 9.14 -10.79 -15.59
N ASN A 146 9.35 -10.45 -14.31
CA ASN A 146 9.31 -11.42 -13.23
C ASN A 146 7.85 -11.79 -12.92
N LEU A 147 7.42 -13.00 -13.28
CA LEU A 147 6.04 -13.45 -13.07
C LEU A 147 5.80 -14.14 -11.72
N GLY A 148 6.87 -14.37 -10.94
CA GLY A 148 6.79 -15.11 -9.68
C GLY A 148 6.13 -16.48 -9.85
N GLU A 149 5.17 -16.78 -8.97
CA GLU A 149 4.46 -18.07 -8.93
C GLU A 149 3.11 -18.06 -9.70
N LEU A 150 2.91 -17.13 -10.65
CA LEU A 150 1.65 -16.96 -11.41
C LEU A 150 1.65 -17.56 -12.81
#